data_AF-A0A6A3D4U4-F1
#
_entry.id   AF-A0A6A3D4U4-F1
#
_cell.length_a   1.000
_cell.length_b   1.000
_cell.length_c   1.000
_cell.angle_alpha   90.00
_cell.angle_beta   90.00
_cell.angle_gamma   90.00
#
_symmetry.space_group_name_H-M   'P 1'
#
loop_
_entity.id
_entity.type
_entity.pdbx_description
1 polymer ?
#
loop_
_entity_poly.entity_id
_entity_poly.type
_entity_poly.pdbx_seq_one_letter_code
_entity_poly.pdbx_strand_id
1 'polypeptide(L)'
;LLRQVLGDRPFEAQRGKITGAWDALAAKLVAEDSFPRLKLSGKNAQSRFDKLVKTRRQENEESMAASGVSEEESEKALLLDELIELVDDHNESVCAAKVAVTLKRQRDEEASATARRLAMETLGEDQERSPKANV
;
A
#
# COMPACT_ATOMS: atom_id res chain seq x y z
N LEU A 1 15.22 -1.37 -17.15
CA LEU A 1 14.00 -0.99 -16.39
C LEU A 1 13.66 -2.02 -15.32
N LEU A 2 13.13 -3.20 -15.65
CA LEU A 2 12.64 -4.16 -14.62
C LEU A 2 13.71 -4.56 -13.59
N ARG A 3 14.91 -4.94 -14.04
CA ARG A 3 16.04 -5.22 -13.13
C ARG A 3 16.36 -4.05 -12.18
N GLN A 4 16.30 -2.82 -12.69
CA GLN A 4 16.51 -1.62 -11.87
C GLN A 4 15.36 -1.39 -10.88
N VAL A 5 14.11 -1.65 -11.28
CA VAL A 5 12.94 -1.56 -10.39
C VAL A 5 13.03 -2.61 -9.28
N LEU A 6 13.48 -3.82 -9.60
CA LEU A 6 13.69 -4.89 -8.62
C LEU A 6 14.77 -4.50 -7.58
N GLY A 7 15.87 -3.88 -8.04
CA GLY A 7 16.94 -3.41 -7.16
C GLY A 7 16.58 -2.18 -6.31
N ASP A 8 15.94 -1.17 -6.91
CA ASP A 8 15.69 0.12 -6.24
C ASP A 8 14.34 0.21 -5.52
N ARG A 9 13.39 -0.67 -5.87
CA ARG A 9 12.04 -0.77 -5.30
C ARG A 9 11.33 0.58 -5.11
N PRO A 10 11.19 1.40 -6.17
CA PRO A 10 10.57 2.73 -6.07
C PRO A 10 9.09 2.69 -5.61
N PHE A 11 8.41 1.55 -5.75
CA PHE A 11 7.04 1.34 -5.32
C PHE A 11 6.90 1.18 -3.80
N GLU A 12 7.97 0.78 -3.08
CA GLU A 12 7.98 0.68 -1.61
C GLU A 12 8.26 2.04 -0.93
N ALA A 13 8.53 3.09 -1.72
CA ALA A 13 8.90 4.39 -1.18
C ALA A 13 7.78 4.99 -0.31
N GLN A 14 8.18 5.68 0.76
CA GLN A 14 7.24 6.33 1.69
C GLN A 14 6.25 7.24 0.93
N ARG A 15 5.00 7.29 1.39
CA ARG A 15 3.97 8.20 0.86
C ARG A 15 4.51 9.62 0.76
N GLY A 16 4.39 10.23 -0.43
CA GLY A 16 4.93 11.55 -0.74
C GLY A 16 6.35 11.56 -1.33
N LYS A 17 7.07 10.42 -1.29
CA LYS A 17 8.40 10.25 -1.90
C LYS A 17 8.42 9.34 -3.13
N ILE A 18 7.30 8.67 -3.42
CA ILE A 18 7.16 7.73 -4.56
C ILE A 18 7.61 8.37 -5.87
N THR A 19 7.11 9.57 -6.21
CA THR A 19 7.52 10.27 -7.44
C THR A 19 9.02 10.51 -7.50
N GLY A 20 9.64 10.94 -6.39
CA GLY A 20 11.08 11.16 -6.31
C GLY A 20 11.88 9.86 -6.45
N ALA A 21 11.39 8.74 -5.93
CA ALA A 21 12.04 7.43 -6.10
C ALA A 21 12.03 6.97 -7.56
N TRP A 22 10.92 7.18 -8.27
CA TRP A 22 10.83 6.92 -9.71
C TRP A 22 11.73 7.85 -10.53
N ASP A 23 11.83 9.13 -10.16
CA ASP A 23 12.74 10.07 -10.82
C ASP A 23 14.21 9.69 -10.62
N ALA A 24 14.58 9.26 -9.41
CA ALA A 24 15.93 8.76 -9.13
C ALA A 24 16.25 7.50 -9.94
N LEU A 25 15.32 6.55 -10.03
CA LEU A 25 15.47 5.37 -10.88
C LEU A 25 15.63 5.74 -12.35
N ALA A 26 14.81 6.68 -12.86
CA ALA A 26 14.91 7.14 -14.22
C ALA A 26 16.26 7.81 -14.51
N ALA A 27 16.75 8.63 -13.58
CA ALA A 27 18.08 9.25 -13.69
C ALA A 27 19.20 8.21 -13.76
N LYS A 28 19.16 7.15 -12.96
CA LYS A 28 20.12 6.04 -13.04
C LYS A 28 20.09 5.35 -14.40
N LEU A 29 18.90 5.05 -14.92
CA LEU A 29 18.76 4.43 -16.24
C LEU A 29 19.25 5.32 -17.39
N VAL A 30 19.08 6.64 -17.27
CA VAL A 30 19.57 7.60 -18.27
C VAL A 30 21.09 7.77 -18.21
N ALA A 31 21.70 7.59 -17.04
CA ALA A 31 23.15 7.67 -16.84
C ALA A 31 23.91 6.43 -17.35
N GLU A 32 23.21 5.34 -17.64
CA GLU A 32 23.80 4.11 -18.16
C GLU A 32 24.01 4.20 -19.68
N ASP A 33 25.24 4.08 -20.16
CA ASP A 33 25.63 4.24 -21.58
C ASP A 33 24.87 3.32 -22.55
N SER A 34 24.34 2.20 -22.02
CA SER A 34 23.55 1.22 -22.75
C SER A 34 22.12 1.67 -23.07
N PHE A 35 21.68 2.82 -22.55
CA PHE A 35 20.33 3.36 -22.76
C PHE A 35 20.36 4.51 -23.78
N PRO A 36 20.02 4.28 -25.07
CA PRO A 36 20.06 5.33 -26.08
C PRO A 36 19.03 6.42 -25.77
N ARG A 37 19.50 7.52 -25.18
CA ARG A 37 18.95 8.90 -25.11
C ARG A 37 17.44 9.08 -25.29
N LEU A 38 16.61 8.26 -24.63
CA LEU A 38 15.23 8.65 -24.34
C LEU A 38 15.25 9.53 -23.10
N LYS A 39 14.59 10.70 -23.16
CA LYS A 39 14.22 11.47 -21.96
C LYS A 39 13.23 10.63 -21.13
N LEU A 40 13.74 9.65 -20.40
CA LEU A 40 12.95 8.85 -19.47
C LEU A 40 12.77 9.68 -18.20
N SER A 41 11.52 10.04 -17.90
CA SER A 41 11.15 10.63 -16.62
C SER A 41 10.69 9.55 -15.65
N GLY A 42 10.69 9.83 -14.34
CA GLY A 42 10.14 8.91 -13.36
C GLY A 42 8.68 8.55 -13.65
N LYS A 43 7.87 9.55 -14.05
CA LYS A 43 6.48 9.31 -14.47
C LYS A 43 6.37 8.33 -15.65
N ASN A 44 7.25 8.42 -16.64
CA ASN A 44 7.24 7.52 -17.79
C ASN A 44 7.73 6.11 -17.39
N ALA A 45 8.74 6.02 -16.51
CA ALA A 45 9.22 4.76 -15.97
C ALA A 45 8.14 4.04 -15.15
N GLN A 46 7.47 4.77 -14.25
CA GLN A 46 6.35 4.28 -13.46
C GLN A 46 5.21 3.80 -14.37
N SER A 47 4.73 4.64 -15.29
CA SER A 47 3.62 4.27 -16.19
C SER A 47 3.96 3.04 -17.05
N ARG A 48 5.22 2.89 -17.46
CA ARG A 48 5.65 1.71 -18.21
C ARG A 48 5.69 0.47 -17.32
N PHE A 49 6.16 0.59 -16.08
CA PHE A 49 6.11 -0.49 -15.10
C PHE A 49 4.67 -0.94 -14.83
N ASP A 50 3.76 -0.01 -14.52
CA ASP A 50 2.35 -0.31 -14.24
C ASP A 50 1.68 -1.06 -15.39
N LYS A 51 1.97 -0.67 -16.64
CA LYS A 51 1.47 -1.37 -17.83
C LYS A 51 2.00 -2.80 -17.91
N LEU A 52 3.30 -3.01 -17.66
CA LEU A 52 3.91 -4.32 -17.72
C LEU A 52 3.35 -5.27 -16.64
N VAL A 53 3.21 -4.77 -15.41
CA VAL A 53 2.58 -5.49 -14.30
C VAL A 53 1.14 -5.88 -14.67
N LYS A 54 0.35 -4.93 -15.18
CA LYS A 54 -1.04 -5.19 -15.59
C LYS A 54 -1.13 -6.26 -16.67
N THR A 55 -0.28 -6.17 -17.70
CA THR A 55 -0.25 -7.16 -18.78
C THR A 55 0.12 -8.55 -18.25
N ARG A 56 1.16 -8.68 -17.41
CA ARG A 56 1.56 -9.99 -16.87
C ARG A 56 0.48 -10.61 -15.99
N ARG A 57 -0.23 -9.82 -15.17
CA ARG A 57 -1.37 -10.32 -14.38
C ARG A 57 -2.46 -10.91 -15.28
N GLN A 58 -2.80 -10.21 -16.37
CA GLN A 58 -3.77 -10.71 -17.34
C GLN A 58 -3.29 -12.00 -18.01
N GLU A 59 -2.02 -12.07 -18.43
CA GLU A 59 -1.42 -13.28 -19.01
C GLU A 59 -1.46 -14.46 -18.02
N ASN A 60 -1.19 -14.21 -16.73
CA ASN A 60 -1.25 -15.24 -15.68
C ASN A 60 -2.68 -15.74 -15.45
N GLU A 61 -3.68 -14.86 -15.43
CA GLU A 61 -5.10 -15.23 -15.33
C GLU A 61 -5.56 -16.05 -16.54
N GLU A 62 -5.19 -15.64 -17.75
CA GLU A 62 -5.52 -16.34 -18.99
C GLU A 62 -4.85 -17.72 -19.05
N SER A 63 -3.58 -17.83 -18.63
CA SER A 63 -2.83 -19.09 -18.57
C SER A 63 -3.44 -20.07 -17.57
N MET A 64 -3.85 -19.57 -16.40
CA MET A 64 -4.56 -20.35 -15.38
C MET A 64 -5.91 -20.85 -15.89
N ALA A 65 -6.65 -20.02 -16.64
CA ALA A 65 -7.94 -20.39 -17.22
C ALA A 65 -7.82 -21.41 -18.36
N ALA A 66 -6.73 -21.39 -19.12
CA ALA A 66 -6.49 -22.26 -20.28
C ALA A 66 -5.99 -23.68 -19.93
N SER A 67 -6.11 -24.13 -18.66
CA SER A 67 -5.63 -25.44 -18.18
C SER A 67 -4.11 -25.66 -18.29
N GLY A 68 -3.31 -24.59 -18.26
CA GLY A 68 -1.88 -24.67 -17.94
C GLY A 68 -1.00 -25.37 -18.97
N VAL A 69 -1.10 -25.02 -20.25
CA VAL A 69 0.02 -25.29 -21.17
C VAL A 69 1.13 -24.31 -20.83
N SER A 70 2.15 -24.81 -20.12
CA SER A 70 3.36 -24.05 -19.80
C SER A 70 4.11 -23.73 -21.09
N GLU A 71 4.03 -22.48 -21.53
CA GLU A 71 5.05 -21.93 -22.43
C GLU A 71 6.37 -21.73 -21.65
N GLU A 72 7.48 -21.65 -22.38
CA GLU A 72 8.78 -21.33 -21.82
C GLU A 72 8.74 -19.91 -21.22
N GLU A 73 8.81 -19.80 -19.89
CA GLU A 73 8.76 -18.51 -19.22
C GLU A 73 10.04 -17.72 -19.49
N SER A 74 9.90 -16.67 -20.31
CA SER A 74 11.01 -15.75 -20.56
C SER A 74 11.52 -15.15 -19.25
N GLU A 75 12.82 -14.81 -19.18
CA GLU A 75 13.40 -14.11 -18.01
C GLU A 75 12.60 -12.86 -17.61
N LYS A 76 12.01 -12.17 -18.60
CA LYS A 76 11.12 -11.02 -18.37
C LYS A 76 9.85 -11.41 -17.60
N ALA A 77 9.26 -12.57 -17.89
CA ALA A 77 8.06 -13.07 -17.22
C ALA A 77 8.37 -13.38 -15.75
N LEU A 78 9.44 -14.14 -15.49
CA LEU A 78 9.91 -14.45 -14.14
C LEU A 78 10.19 -13.18 -13.31
N LEU A 79 10.89 -12.20 -13.90
CA LEU A 79 11.14 -10.92 -13.24
C LEU A 79 9.85 -10.15 -12.94
N LEU A 80 8.84 -10.23 -13.81
CA LEU A 80 7.56 -9.56 -13.59
C LEU A 80 6.74 -10.26 -12.51
N ASP A 81 6.79 -11.59 -12.42
CA ASP A 81 6.10 -12.34 -11.37
C ASP A 81 6.69 -12.04 -9.99
N GLU A 82 8.02 -12.02 -9.86
CA GLU A 82 8.70 -11.61 -8.63
C GLU A 82 8.34 -10.15 -8.25
N LEU A 83 8.33 -9.24 -9.22
CA LEU A 83 7.93 -7.85 -8.99
C LEU A 83 6.45 -7.72 -8.60
N ILE A 84 5.58 -8.57 -9.14
CA ILE A 84 4.15 -8.63 -8.79
C ILE A 84 3.97 -9.04 -7.34
N GLU A 85 4.68 -10.09 -6.90
CA GLU A 85 4.64 -10.58 -5.52
C GLU A 85 5.09 -9.49 -4.54
N LEU A 86 6.23 -8.84 -4.80
CA LEU A 86 6.73 -7.74 -3.96
C LEU A 86 5.76 -6.55 -3.89
N VAL A 87 5.10 -6.21 -4.99
CA VAL A 87 4.10 -5.13 -5.03
C VAL A 87 2.87 -5.49 -4.19
N ASP A 88 2.39 -6.73 -4.30
CA ASP A 88 1.21 -7.18 -3.56
C ASP A 88 1.52 -7.27 -2.06
N ASP A 89 2.64 -7.86 -1.67
CA ASP A 89 3.11 -7.92 -0.28
C ASP A 89 3.21 -6.53 0.35
N HIS A 90 3.78 -5.56 -0.39
CA HIS A 90 3.87 -4.19 0.09
C HIS A 90 2.48 -3.56 0.28
N ASN A 91 1.59 -3.75 -0.68
CA ASN A 91 0.22 -3.24 -0.61
C ASN A 91 -0.56 -3.85 0.57
N GLU A 92 -0.44 -5.15 0.78
CA GLU A 92 -1.06 -5.86 1.90
C GLU A 92 -0.54 -5.34 3.24
N SER A 93 0.78 -5.19 3.38
CA SER A 93 1.41 -4.63 4.58
C SER A 93 0.93 -3.22 4.90
N VAL A 94 0.87 -2.35 3.88
CA VAL A 94 0.38 -0.98 4.02
C VAL A 94 -1.11 -0.94 4.37
N CYS A 95 -1.93 -1.80 3.78
CA CYS A 95 -3.35 -1.93 4.10
C CYS A 95 -3.56 -2.43 5.53
N ALA A 96 -2.87 -3.49 5.95
CA ALA A 96 -2.92 -4.03 7.29
C ALA A 96 -2.53 -2.98 8.35
N ALA A 97 -1.46 -2.22 8.10
CA ALA A 97 -1.05 -1.13 8.97
C ALA A 97 -2.13 -0.03 9.10
N LYS A 98 -2.75 0.38 8.00
CA LYS A 98 -3.84 1.36 8.00
C LYS A 98 -5.07 0.86 8.76
N VAL A 99 -5.43 -0.41 8.59
CA VAL A 99 -6.55 -1.05 9.30
C VAL A 99 -6.26 -1.10 10.79
N ALA A 100 -5.07 -1.52 11.20
CA ALA A 100 -4.67 -1.58 12.60
C ALA A 100 -4.73 -0.20 13.28
N VAL A 101 -4.23 0.85 12.61
CA VAL A 101 -4.32 2.24 13.10
C VAL A 101 -5.77 2.68 13.25
N THR A 102 -6.62 2.37 12.27
CA THR A 102 -8.04 2.75 12.30
C THR A 102 -8.80 2.04 13.41
N LEU A 103 -8.58 0.74 13.60
CA LEU A 103 -9.21 -0.05 14.65
C LEU A 103 -8.77 0.43 16.04
N LYS A 104 -7.48 0.76 16.22
CA LYS A 104 -7.00 1.32 17.48
C LYS A 104 -7.71 2.63 17.81
N ARG A 105 -7.80 3.55 16.84
CA ARG A 105 -8.52 4.81 17.01
C ARG A 105 -10.00 4.60 17.37
N GLN A 106 -10.68 3.67 16.70
CA GLN A 106 -12.08 3.34 17.02
C GLN A 106 -12.24 2.82 18.46
N ARG A 107 -11.34 1.92 18.91
CA ARG A 107 -11.37 1.44 20.30
C ARG A 107 -11.12 2.56 21.31
N ASP A 108 -10.17 3.45 21.03
CA ASP A 108 -9.88 4.58 21.91
C ASP A 108 -11.09 5.54 21.99
N GLU A 109 -11.76 5.81 20.87
CA GLU A 109 -12.98 6.61 20.79
C GLU A 109 -14.15 5.96 21.56
N GLU A 110 -14.35 4.65 21.43
CA GLU A 110 -15.40 3.89 22.10
C GLU A 110 -15.18 3.80 23.62
N ALA A 111 -13.94 3.54 24.05
CA ALA A 111 -13.57 3.54 25.46
C ALA A 111 -13.80 4.92 26.09
N SER A 112 -13.41 5.98 25.38
CA SER A 112 -13.64 7.35 25.80
C SER A 112 -15.13 7.71 25.89
N ALA A 113 -15.95 7.26 24.92
CA ALA A 113 -17.40 7.45 24.95
C ALA A 113 -18.06 6.71 26.12
N THR A 114 -17.60 5.50 26.41
CA THR A 114 -18.10 4.69 27.53
C THR A 114 -17.75 5.33 28.87
N ALA A 115 -16.51 5.80 29.04
CA ALA A 115 -16.11 6.54 30.24
C ALA A 115 -16.95 7.80 30.47
N ARG A 116 -17.23 8.57 29.40
CA ARG A 116 -18.13 9.74 29.48
C ARG A 116 -19.55 9.35 29.90
N ARG A 117 -20.11 8.27 29.35
CA ARG A 117 -21.45 7.79 29.73
C ARG A 117 -21.53 7.39 31.20
N LEU A 118 -20.59 6.57 31.66
CA LEU A 118 -20.54 6.10 33.05
C LEU A 118 -20.35 7.27 34.05
N ALA A 119 -19.52 8.26 33.70
CA ALA A 119 -19.34 9.45 34.52
C ALA A 119 -20.63 10.29 34.61
N MET A 120 -21.43 10.38 33.54
CA MET A 120 -22.69 11.11 33.56
C MET A 120 -23.79 10.37 34.33
N GLU A 121 -23.81 9.04 34.27
CA GLU A 121 -24.75 8.21 35.04
C GLU A 121 -24.51 8.35 36.55
N THR A 122 -23.26 8.20 36.99
CA THR A 122 -22.87 8.35 38.41
C THR A 122 -23.17 9.75 38.97
N LEU A 123 -22.93 10.82 38.20
CA LEU A 123 -23.30 12.18 38.59
C LEU A 123 -24.81 12.39 38.68
N GLY A 124 -25.59 11.72 37.82
CA GLY A 124 -27.05 11.76 37.85
C GLY A 124 -27.62 11.07 39.09
N GLU A 125 -27.07 9.92 39.47
CA GLU A 125 -27.45 9.18 40.68
C GLU A 125 -27.15 9.98 41.96
N ASP A 126 -26.00 10.67 42.03
CA ASP A 126 -25.65 11.52 43.17
C ASP A 126 -26.57 12.76 43.28
N GLN A 127 -27.10 13.25 42.16
CA GLN A 127 -28.02 14.39 42.14
C GLN A 127 -29.44 14.00 42.59
N GLU A 128 -29.92 12.79 42.28
CA GLU A 128 -31.22 12.28 42.76
C GLU A 128 -31.21 11.89 44.24
N ARG A 129 -30.06 11.55 44.81
CA ARG A 129 -29.91 11.14 46.22
C ARG A 129 -29.77 12.30 47.21
N SER A 130 -29.73 13.55 46.73
CA SER A 130 -29.69 14.74 47.58
C SER A 130 -31.01 14.88 48.36
N PRO A 131 -31.01 14.87 49.71
CA PRO A 131 -32.24 14.97 50.48
C PRO A 131 -32.88 16.35 50.27
N LYS A 132 -34.16 16.37 49.87
CA LYS A 132 -34.99 17.58 50.01
C LYS A 132 -35.04 17.91 51.49
N ALA A 133 -34.26 18.90 51.91
CA ALA A 133 -34.36 19.47 53.25
C ALA A 133 -35.79 20.03 53.39
N ASN A 134 -36.64 19.29 54.09
CA ASN A 134 -37.95 19.79 54.50
C ASN A 134 -37.72 20.92 55.50
N VAL A 135 -38.26 22.09 55.17
CA VAL A 135 -38.40 23.28 56.04
C VAL A 135 -39.53 23.04 57.03
#